data_AF-A0A7W1AFE8-F1
#
_entry.id   AF-A0A7W1AFE8-F1
#
_cell.length_a   1.000
_cell.length_b   1.000
_cell.length_c   1.000
_cell.angle_alpha   90.00
_cell.angle_beta   90.00
_cell.angle_gamma   90.00
#
_symmetry.space_group_name_H-M   'P 1'
#
loop_
_entity.id
_entity.type
_entity.pdbx_description
1 polymer ?
#
loop_
_entity_poly.entity_id
_entity_poly.type
_entity_poly.pdbx_seq_one_letter_code
_entity_poly.pdbx_strand_id
1 'polypeptide(L)'
;MPLWPQLRDVLHAYLNVRTAAMVLHDAPASALLFPSFRTGLAGQLMEVRKIFDRVAVRAGWQAGDIRSRALRHSYCASRLQTLDAGAPVSLFTVAREMGHGGDSLVRRIYGHLGDVHHRAAAVEYRVEQHAAVLGDRLTALRPADSRILP
;
A
#
# COMPACT_ATOMS: atom_id res chain seq x y z
N MET A 1 5.50 -8.37 -10.21
CA MET A 1 5.60 -7.19 -9.33
C MET A 1 6.68 -7.49 -8.31
N PRO A 2 7.69 -6.63 -8.15
CA PRO A 2 8.71 -6.80 -7.13
C PRO A 2 8.12 -6.60 -5.72
N LEU A 3 8.64 -7.35 -4.74
CA LEU A 3 8.35 -7.12 -3.33
C LEU A 3 9.34 -6.07 -2.81
N TRP A 4 8.92 -4.79 -2.85
CA TRP A 4 9.73 -3.66 -2.38
C TRP A 4 10.15 -3.80 -0.91
N PRO A 5 11.30 -3.24 -0.49
CA PRO A 5 11.78 -3.36 0.89
C PRO A 5 10.74 -2.91 1.91
N GLN A 6 10.16 -1.71 1.77
CA GLN A 6 9.08 -1.26 2.66
C GLN A 6 7.89 -2.22 2.70
N LEU A 7 7.45 -2.75 1.55
CA LEU A 7 6.32 -3.69 1.51
C LEU A 7 6.66 -5.01 2.19
N ARG A 8 7.90 -5.50 2.02
CA ARG A 8 8.42 -6.69 2.71
C ARG A 8 8.38 -6.48 4.22
N ASP A 9 8.89 -5.36 4.71
CA ASP A 9 8.94 -5.06 6.14
C ASP A 9 7.54 -5.01 6.76
N VAL A 10 6.60 -4.32 6.09
CA VAL A 10 5.20 -4.23 6.52
C VAL A 10 4.53 -5.62 6.54
N LEU A 11 4.74 -6.43 5.51
CA LEU A 11 4.18 -7.79 5.46
C LEU A 11 4.79 -8.70 6.53
N HIS A 12 6.10 -8.62 6.77
CA HIS A 12 6.75 -9.39 7.85
C HIS A 12 6.19 -9.03 9.22
N ALA A 13 6.07 -7.73 9.52
CA ALA A 13 5.48 -7.28 10.78
C ALA A 13 4.04 -7.78 10.95
N TYR A 14 3.22 -7.67 9.89
CA TYR A 14 1.86 -8.19 9.87
C TYR A 14 1.81 -9.71 10.10
N LEU A 15 2.65 -10.48 9.42
CA LEU A 15 2.69 -11.94 9.56
C LEU A 15 3.07 -12.38 10.97
N ASN A 16 4.02 -11.67 11.61
CA ASN A 16 4.40 -11.95 13.00
C ASN A 16 3.23 -11.73 13.96
N VAL A 17 2.54 -10.58 13.85
CA VAL A 17 1.36 -10.28 14.68
C VAL A 17 0.23 -11.28 14.42
N ARG A 18 -0.05 -11.56 13.15
CA ARG A 18 -1.07 -12.55 12.75
C ARG A 18 -0.79 -13.92 13.35
N THR A 19 0.45 -14.39 13.26
CA THR A 19 0.84 -15.71 13.75
C THR A 19 0.69 -15.78 15.26
N ALA A 20 1.14 -14.75 15.98
CA ALA A 20 0.96 -14.67 17.43
C ALA A 20 -0.53 -14.67 17.84
N ALA A 21 -1.38 -13.92 17.15
CA ALA A 21 -2.82 -13.90 17.41
C ALA A 21 -3.47 -15.26 17.12
N MET A 22 -3.08 -15.95 16.04
CA MET A 22 -3.60 -17.28 15.73
C MET A 22 -3.26 -18.30 16.81
N VAL A 23 -2.04 -18.25 17.34
CA VAL A 23 -1.61 -19.12 18.46
C VAL A 23 -2.38 -18.79 19.74
N LEU A 24 -2.55 -17.50 20.06
CA LEU A 24 -3.25 -17.06 21.27
C LEU A 24 -4.73 -17.49 21.28
N HIS A 25 -5.38 -17.47 20.12
CA HIS A 25 -6.82 -17.72 19.99
C HIS A 25 -7.17 -19.12 19.48
N ASP A 26 -6.20 -20.04 19.42
CA ASP A 26 -6.35 -21.40 18.82
C ASP A 26 -7.07 -21.35 17.45
N ALA A 27 -6.77 -20.32 16.67
CA ALA A 27 -7.47 -20.06 15.43
C ALA A 27 -6.95 -21.00 14.33
N PRO A 28 -7.83 -21.57 13.50
CA PRO A 28 -7.42 -22.52 12.47
C PRO A 28 -6.46 -21.87 11.47
N ALA A 29 -5.45 -22.65 11.06
CA ALA A 29 -4.53 -22.24 10.02
C ALA A 29 -5.28 -21.85 8.75
N SER A 30 -5.13 -20.59 8.30
CA SER A 30 -5.73 -20.12 7.05
C SER A 30 -4.65 -19.93 5.98
N ALA A 31 -4.91 -20.45 4.79
CA ALA A 31 -4.07 -20.25 3.60
C ALA A 31 -4.14 -18.82 3.03
N LEU A 32 -5.08 -17.99 3.50
CA LEU A 32 -5.23 -16.61 3.03
C LEU A 32 -4.25 -15.67 3.73
N LEU A 33 -3.56 -14.83 2.96
CA LEU A 33 -2.65 -13.81 3.49
C LEU A 33 -3.40 -12.77 4.36
N PHE A 34 -4.55 -12.31 3.88
CA PHE A 34 -5.44 -11.38 4.58
C PHE A 34 -6.81 -12.02 4.80
N PRO A 35 -6.98 -12.86 5.83
CA PRO A 35 -8.27 -13.47 6.13
C PRO A 35 -9.25 -12.45 6.71
N SER A 36 -10.52 -12.62 6.39
CA SER A 36 -11.65 -11.91 7.03
C SER A 36 -12.39 -12.88 7.93
N PHE A 37 -12.63 -12.50 9.19
CA PHE A 37 -13.34 -13.32 10.18
C PHE A 37 -14.77 -12.87 10.45
N ARG A 38 -15.37 -12.06 9.56
CA ARG A 38 -16.72 -11.51 9.74
C ARG A 38 -17.79 -12.58 10.01
N THR A 39 -17.62 -13.78 9.48
CA THR A 39 -18.56 -14.90 9.59
C THR A 39 -18.15 -15.91 10.68
N GLY A 40 -17.18 -15.58 11.53
CA GLY A 40 -16.64 -16.49 12.54
C GLY A 40 -15.62 -17.51 12.02
N LEU A 41 -15.51 -17.70 10.70
CA LEU A 41 -14.50 -18.52 10.05
C LEU A 41 -13.61 -17.65 9.16
N ALA A 42 -12.37 -18.10 8.94
CA ALA A 42 -11.45 -17.44 8.03
C ALA A 42 -11.98 -17.52 6.59
N GLY A 43 -12.38 -16.38 6.04
CA GLY A 43 -12.88 -16.24 4.67
C GLY A 43 -12.14 -15.18 3.87
N GLN A 44 -12.45 -15.09 2.58
CA GLN A 44 -11.88 -14.08 1.69
C GLN A 44 -12.35 -12.67 2.06
N LEU A 45 -11.44 -11.71 2.00
CA LEU A 45 -11.77 -10.31 2.15
C LEU A 45 -12.51 -9.79 0.90
N MET A 46 -13.83 -9.60 1.02
CA MET A 46 -14.68 -9.16 -0.09
C MET A 46 -14.87 -7.63 -0.15
N GLU A 47 -14.79 -6.94 0.99
CA GLU A 47 -15.06 -5.51 1.09
C GLU A 47 -13.83 -4.78 1.66
N VAL A 48 -13.13 -4.05 0.79
CA VAL A 48 -11.94 -3.26 1.15
C VAL A 48 -12.19 -1.75 1.24
N ARG A 49 -13.31 -1.24 0.70
CA ARG A 49 -13.58 0.21 0.67
C ARG A 49 -13.81 0.75 2.07
N LYS A 50 -14.53 0.01 2.93
CA LYS A 50 -14.75 0.40 4.33
C LYS A 50 -13.44 0.42 5.12
N ILE A 51 -12.49 -0.46 4.80
CA ILE A 51 -11.17 -0.46 5.42
C ILE A 51 -10.42 0.81 5.00
N PHE A 52 -10.42 1.13 3.70
CA PHE A 52 -9.83 2.38 3.21
C PHE A 52 -10.47 3.61 3.83
N ASP A 53 -11.80 3.67 3.94
CA ASP A 53 -12.50 4.79 4.55
C ASP A 53 -12.08 4.98 6.01
N ARG A 54 -11.97 3.91 6.80
CA ARG A 54 -11.52 4.01 8.20
C ARG A 54 -10.10 4.56 8.30
N VAL A 55 -9.18 4.09 7.46
CA VAL A 55 -7.79 4.57 7.45
C VAL A 55 -7.72 6.02 6.97
N ALA A 56 -8.45 6.35 5.90
CA ALA A 56 -8.47 7.69 5.30
C ALA A 56 -9.04 8.73 6.27
N VAL A 57 -10.19 8.44 6.89
CA VAL A 57 -10.82 9.30 7.90
C VAL A 57 -9.89 9.51 9.09
N ARG A 58 -9.24 8.44 9.57
CA ARG A 58 -8.24 8.55 10.64
C ARG A 58 -7.09 9.49 10.23
N ALA A 59 -6.71 9.51 8.96
CA ALA A 59 -5.67 10.39 8.39
C ALA A 59 -6.18 11.80 7.99
N GLY A 60 -7.42 12.15 8.33
CA GLY A 60 -8.01 13.48 8.10
C GLY A 60 -8.63 13.68 6.72
N TRP A 61 -8.93 12.60 5.98
CA TRP A 61 -9.65 12.65 4.70
C TRP A 61 -11.14 12.39 4.88
N GLN A 62 -11.96 12.71 3.88
CA GLN A 62 -13.37 12.32 3.88
C GLN A 62 -13.52 10.86 3.42
N ALA A 63 -14.56 10.18 3.91
CA ALA A 63 -14.93 8.87 3.40
C ALA A 63 -15.31 9.00 1.92
N GLY A 64 -14.74 8.17 1.05
CA GLY A 64 -14.85 8.37 -0.40
C GLY A 64 -13.55 8.78 -1.07
N ASP A 65 -12.73 9.60 -0.41
CA ASP A 65 -11.59 10.27 -1.05
C ASP A 65 -10.51 9.29 -1.52
N ILE A 66 -10.23 8.28 -0.69
CA ILE A 66 -9.21 7.28 -0.98
C ILE A 66 -9.85 5.96 -1.41
N ARG A 67 -9.53 5.55 -2.64
CA ARG A 67 -10.00 4.29 -3.25
C ARG A 67 -8.82 3.55 -3.88
N SER A 68 -9.00 2.25 -4.13
CA SER A 68 -7.97 1.39 -4.77
C SER A 68 -7.43 1.97 -6.08
N ARG A 69 -8.29 2.67 -6.85
CA ARG A 69 -7.87 3.38 -8.06
C ARG A 69 -6.82 4.45 -7.76
N ALA A 70 -7.03 5.31 -6.78
CA ALA A 70 -6.07 6.37 -6.43
C ALA A 70 -4.72 5.80 -5.97
N LEU A 71 -4.74 4.71 -5.20
CA LEU A 71 -3.52 4.00 -4.78
C LEU A 71 -2.76 3.41 -5.97
N ARG A 72 -3.48 2.76 -6.89
CA ARG A 72 -2.92 2.23 -8.14
C ARG A 72 -2.31 3.34 -8.99
N HIS A 73 -2.96 4.50 -9.04
CA HIS A 73 -2.44 5.64 -9.78
C HIS A 73 -1.14 6.17 -9.17
N SER A 74 -1.13 6.35 -7.84
CA SER A 74 0.05 6.79 -7.09
C SER A 74 1.21 5.82 -7.26
N TYR A 75 0.97 4.50 -7.17
CA TYR A 75 1.97 3.48 -7.44
C TYR A 75 2.58 3.62 -8.84
N CYS A 76 1.75 3.77 -9.87
CA CYS A 76 2.23 3.86 -11.24
C CYS A 76 3.13 5.10 -11.46
N ALA A 77 2.68 6.26 -10.97
CA ALA A 77 3.45 7.49 -11.06
C ALA A 77 4.81 7.37 -10.34
N SER A 78 4.81 6.84 -9.12
CA SER A 78 6.04 6.63 -8.33
C SER A 78 6.95 5.59 -8.96
N ARG A 79 6.40 4.49 -9.48
CA ARG A 79 7.19 3.44 -10.15
C ARG A 79 7.89 3.98 -11.38
N LEU A 80 7.26 4.82 -12.19
CA LEU A 80 7.90 5.44 -13.35
C LEU A 80 9.10 6.33 -13.00
N GLN A 81 9.20 6.76 -11.75
CA GLN A 81 10.32 7.55 -11.22
C GLN A 81 11.45 6.69 -10.64
N THR A 82 11.38 5.37 -10.75
CA THR A 82 12.37 4.44 -10.21
C THR A 82 13.27 3.83 -11.28
N LEU A 83 14.33 3.18 -10.82
CA LEU A 83 15.27 2.43 -11.64
C LEU A 83 14.89 0.94 -11.74
N ASP A 84 15.40 0.31 -12.79
CA ASP A 84 15.42 -1.12 -13.05
C ASP A 84 16.82 -1.47 -13.58
N ALA A 85 17.60 -2.21 -12.78
CA ALA A 85 19.03 -2.48 -13.04
C ALA A 85 19.88 -1.22 -13.32
N GLY A 86 19.62 -0.11 -12.62
CA GLY A 86 20.36 1.15 -12.77
C GLY A 86 19.91 2.05 -13.92
N ALA A 87 19.02 1.57 -14.80
CA ALA A 87 18.38 2.37 -15.85
C ALA A 87 16.97 2.79 -15.43
N PRO A 88 16.39 3.86 -16.00
CA PRO A 88 14.98 4.18 -15.79
C PRO A 88 14.06 2.99 -16.12
N VAL A 89 13.07 2.70 -15.27
CA VAL A 89 12.15 1.60 -15.54
C VAL A 89 11.35 1.87 -16.83
N SER A 90 11.16 0.83 -17.64
CA SER A 90 10.39 0.96 -18.87
C SER A 90 8.88 1.07 -18.60
N LEU A 91 8.17 1.82 -19.45
CA LEU A 91 6.70 1.90 -19.43
C LEU A 91 6.03 0.52 -19.54
N PHE A 92 6.64 -0.39 -20.32
CA PHE A 92 6.17 -1.76 -20.49
C PHE A 92 6.23 -2.57 -19.19
N THR A 93 7.34 -2.46 -18.44
CA THR A 93 7.49 -3.11 -17.13
C THR A 93 6.39 -2.64 -16.18
N VAL A 94 6.15 -1.33 -16.09
CA VAL A 94 5.10 -0.77 -15.22
C VAL A 94 3.70 -1.19 -15.69
N ALA A 95 3.43 -1.19 -16.98
CA ALA A 95 2.15 -1.66 -17.54
C ALA A 95 1.88 -3.13 -17.17
N ARG A 96 2.90 -4.00 -17.28
CA ARG A 96 2.80 -5.41 -16.90
C ARG A 96 2.53 -5.59 -15.41
N GLU A 97 3.22 -4.83 -14.55
CA GLU A 97 2.96 -4.85 -13.09
C GLU A 97 1.52 -4.43 -12.74
N MET A 98 0.95 -3.52 -13.53
CA MET A 98 -0.40 -3.00 -13.37
C MET A 98 -1.50 -3.91 -13.96
N GLY A 99 -1.10 -5.01 -14.62
CA GLY A 99 -2.02 -5.92 -15.31
C GLY A 99 -2.64 -5.32 -16.57
N HIS A 100 -1.96 -4.37 -17.22
CA HIS A 100 -2.41 -3.79 -18.49
C HIS A 100 -1.91 -4.62 -19.67
N GLY A 101 -2.74 -4.78 -20.70
CA GLY A 101 -2.38 -5.49 -21.94
C GLY A 101 -1.39 -4.74 -22.85
N GLY A 102 -1.01 -3.51 -22.50
CA GLY A 102 -0.07 -2.67 -23.25
C GLY A 102 0.26 -1.36 -22.52
N ASP A 103 1.20 -0.58 -23.06
CA ASP A 103 1.71 0.66 -22.44
C ASP A 103 0.91 1.92 -22.76
N SER A 104 -0.05 1.84 -23.69
CA SER A 104 -0.87 2.97 -24.15
C SER A 104 -1.62 3.67 -23.02
N LEU A 105 -2.14 2.92 -22.04
CA LEU A 105 -2.81 3.47 -20.87
C LEU A 105 -1.82 4.19 -19.94
N VAL A 106 -0.61 3.66 -19.80
CA VAL A 106 0.44 4.28 -19.00
C VAL A 106 0.92 5.56 -19.68
N ARG A 107 1.21 5.53 -20.99
CA ARG A 107 1.57 6.73 -21.76
C ARG A 107 0.50 7.81 -21.72
N ARG A 108 -0.78 7.43 -21.85
CA ARG A 108 -1.90 8.39 -21.81
C ARG A 108 -2.09 9.04 -20.44
N ILE A 109 -1.87 8.29 -19.36
CA ILE A 109 -2.12 8.79 -17.99
C ILE A 109 -0.87 9.44 -17.39
N TYR A 110 0.32 9.02 -17.81
CA TYR A 110 1.60 9.33 -17.15
C TYR A 110 2.69 9.83 -18.09
N GLY A 111 2.44 9.93 -19.40
CA GLY A 111 3.39 10.49 -20.36
C GLY A 111 3.72 11.97 -20.12
N HIS A 112 3.06 12.61 -19.16
CA HIS A 112 3.26 13.99 -18.74
C HIS A 112 4.06 14.11 -17.43
N LEU A 113 4.57 13.00 -16.85
CA LEU A 113 5.53 13.09 -15.75
C LEU A 113 6.75 13.84 -16.30
N GLY A 114 6.81 15.14 -15.98
CA GLY A 114 7.68 16.12 -16.61
C GLY A 114 9.17 15.92 -16.37
N ASP A 115 9.94 16.98 -16.56
CA ASP A 115 11.41 16.94 -16.65
C ASP A 115 12.13 16.50 -15.36
N VAL A 116 11.41 16.45 -14.23
CA VAL A 116 11.98 16.02 -12.95
C VAL A 116 11.93 14.50 -12.83
N HIS A 117 13.12 13.91 -12.77
CA HIS A 117 13.31 12.47 -12.59
C HIS A 117 13.97 12.17 -11.26
N HIS A 118 13.24 11.56 -10.32
CA HIS A 118 13.77 11.26 -8.98
C HIS A 118 14.75 10.07 -8.97
N ARG A 119 14.68 9.18 -9.98
CA ARG A 119 15.57 8.02 -10.20
C ARG A 119 15.84 7.19 -8.93
N ALA A 120 14.80 6.95 -8.14
CA ALA A 120 14.93 6.19 -6.90
C ALA A 120 15.16 4.69 -7.17
N ALA A 121 15.90 4.02 -6.30
CA ALA A 121 16.17 2.57 -6.44
C ALA A 121 14.95 1.69 -6.09
N ALA A 122 13.98 2.22 -5.34
CA ALA A 122 12.80 1.49 -4.89
C ALA A 122 11.57 2.40 -4.83
N VAL A 123 10.38 1.80 -4.93
CA VAL A 123 9.12 2.49 -4.62
C VAL A 123 8.87 2.39 -3.12
N GLU A 124 8.93 3.53 -2.43
CA GLU A 124 8.65 3.62 -1.00
C GLU A 124 7.89 4.91 -0.67
N TYR A 125 7.10 4.84 0.39
CA TYR A 125 6.34 5.95 0.97
C TYR A 125 6.70 6.05 2.45
N ARG A 126 7.91 6.51 2.74
CA ARG A 126 8.43 6.61 4.12
C ARG A 126 7.85 7.87 4.76
N VAL A 127 7.23 7.72 5.94
CA VAL A 127 6.58 8.83 6.63
C VAL A 127 7.59 9.91 6.99
N GLU A 128 8.81 9.50 7.31
CA GLU A 128 9.95 10.33 7.66
C GLU A 128 10.28 11.35 6.57
N GLN A 129 10.12 10.99 5.29
CA GLN A 129 10.36 11.87 4.13
C GLN A 129 9.35 13.03 4.07
N HIS A 130 8.19 12.87 4.69
CA HIS A 130 7.09 13.82 4.65
C HIS A 130 6.79 14.43 6.03
N ALA A 131 7.58 14.11 7.06
CA ALA A 131 7.28 14.47 8.44
C ALA A 131 7.10 15.99 8.62
N ALA A 132 7.94 16.80 7.97
CA ALA A 132 7.87 18.26 8.02
C ALA A 132 6.56 18.80 7.42
N VAL A 133 6.07 18.21 6.33
CA VAL A 133 4.82 18.62 5.68
C VAL A 133 3.59 18.08 6.43
N LEU A 134 3.70 16.89 7.01
CA LEU A 134 2.60 16.24 7.72
C LEU A 134 2.36 16.85 9.11
N GLY A 135 3.41 17.31 9.80
CA GLY A 135 3.34 18.05 11.06
C GLY A 135 2.35 17.43 12.06
N ASP A 136 1.40 18.24 12.53
CA ASP A 136 0.41 17.85 13.54
C ASP A 136 -0.50 16.69 13.12
N ARG A 137 -0.74 16.51 11.81
CA ARG A 137 -1.52 15.36 11.31
C ARG A 137 -0.84 14.04 11.62
N LEU A 138 0.49 14.01 11.56
CA LEU A 138 1.26 12.82 11.92
C LEU A 138 1.23 12.60 13.44
N THR A 139 1.34 13.66 14.23
CA THR A 139 1.23 13.60 15.70
C THR A 139 -0.11 13.03 16.14
N ALA A 140 -1.22 13.49 15.53
CA ALA A 140 -2.57 13.01 15.82
C ALA A 140 -2.79 11.52 15.47
N LEU A 141 -1.97 10.96 14.57
CA LEU A 141 -2.04 9.56 14.17
C LEU A 141 -1.25 8.61 15.09
N ARG A 142 -0.26 9.14 15.82
CA ARG A 142 0.53 8.36 16.78
C ARG A 142 -0.42 7.78 17.84
N PRO A 143 -0.27 6.50 18.19
CA PRO A 143 -1.19 5.86 19.12
C PRO A 143 -1.12 6.56 20.49
N ALA A 144 -2.25 7.09 20.96
CA ALA A 144 -2.43 7.39 22.38
C ALA A 144 -2.70 6.12 23.21
N ASP A 145 -2.96 4.98 22.57
CA ASP A 145 -3.21 3.72 23.27
C ASP A 145 -2.95 2.53 22.33
N SER A 146 -2.17 1.58 22.81
CA SER A 146 -1.84 0.28 22.20
C SER A 146 -3.02 -0.71 22.25
N ARG A 147 -4.21 -0.25 21.86
CA ARG A 147 -5.43 -1.06 21.80
C ARG A 147 -6.04 -1.03 20.40
N ILE A 148 -5.35 -1.67 19.46
CA ILE A 148 -6.01 -2.14 18.23
C ILE A 148 -5.72 -3.62 18.09
N LEU A 149 -6.34 -4.41 18.96
CA LEU A 149 -6.79 -5.77 18.69
C LEU A 149 -8.13 -5.93 19.45
N PRO A 150 -9.25 -6.30 18.78
CA PRO A 150 -10.33 -6.99 19.47
C PRO A 150 -9.89 -8.40 19.88
#